data_AF-A0A9D5DIL0-F1
#
_entry.id   AF-A0A9D5DIL0-F1
#
_cell.length_a   1.000
_cell.length_b   1.000
_cell.length_c   1.000
_cell.angle_alpha   90.00
_cell.angle_beta   90.00
_cell.angle_gamma   90.00
#
_symmetry.space_group_name_H-M   'P 1'
#
loop_
_entity.id
_entity.type
_entity.pdbx_description
1 polymer ?
#
loop_
_entity_poly.entity_id
_entity_poly.type
_entity_poly.pdbx_seq_one_letter_code
_entity_poly.pdbx_strand_id
1 'polypeptide(L)'
;MESVEEIKERRSRSSGGSVAQSVEGEGAEGGLAGCQFHSDQVKGLDESILFPPTNYVELRGPGFQRPDDHVWGRTVVEYVDLRQIPARLMGRLSQYRPTEDIRVRRDDGSSDSWSEGSEEEPGLVPGFDDSDLAQDLCDSSSNIRVNQSPTHFFSLAFNRHSTNLIREFNALKRVVIDSAEYDDIRPSYFIGDKKLHITLGLVRVETPQELSQCESALLELRESQEYRDILEESSSQKGLLLGLSGLGYFGSSQNSRVVYAKISEVHKVALIKRLWFRLSEILIAHGVSITVPSPTPEHPPTSQNPAEAVLQNYTPHVTFINTKYGSRSEKPRLTFDSSKLVRSYSKKNFGPGYISEIQFNELSGSQQTRLNSTPEEVYKTVFSIKMDSNQ
;
A
#
# COMPACT_ATOMS: atom_id res chain seq x y z
N MET A 1 19.82 -3.36 -66.35
CA MET A 1 20.16 -2.14 -67.11
C MET A 1 19.14 -1.09 -66.71
N GLU A 2 19.50 -0.34 -65.66
CA GLU A 2 19.70 1.13 -65.67
C GLU A 2 18.36 1.87 -65.44
N SER A 3 18.03 2.23 -64.20
CA SER A 3 18.43 3.45 -63.45
C SER A 3 17.93 4.74 -64.09
N VAL A 4 17.02 5.44 -63.39
CA VAL A 4 16.75 6.86 -63.61
C VAL A 4 16.76 7.55 -62.25
N GLU A 5 17.79 8.37 -62.09
CA GLU A 5 18.07 9.32 -61.03
C GLU A 5 17.25 10.62 -61.16
N GLU A 6 17.25 11.37 -60.06
CA GLU A 6 17.26 12.84 -59.97
C GLU A 6 16.08 13.67 -60.48
N ILE A 7 15.37 14.30 -59.53
CA ILE A 7 14.92 15.69 -59.70
C ILE A 7 15.36 16.51 -58.48
N LYS A 8 16.08 17.58 -58.79
CA LYS A 8 16.69 18.56 -57.90
C LYS A 8 15.90 19.87 -58.00
N GLU A 9 15.91 20.61 -56.88
CA GLU A 9 15.98 22.07 -56.84
C GLU A 9 14.71 22.92 -57.13
N ARG A 10 14.19 23.65 -56.12
CA ARG A 10 14.53 25.08 -55.89
C ARG A 10 13.76 25.71 -54.72
N ARG A 11 14.54 26.42 -53.89
CA ARG A 11 14.15 27.39 -52.86
C ARG A 11 13.86 28.77 -53.48
N SER A 12 12.94 29.52 -52.87
CA SER A 12 12.98 30.99 -52.57
C SER A 12 11.54 31.49 -52.41
N ARG A 13 11.14 32.46 -51.58
CA ARG A 13 11.69 33.32 -50.50
C ARG A 13 10.46 34.12 -49.97
N SER A 14 10.60 34.69 -48.76
CA SER A 14 9.89 35.86 -48.17
C SER A 14 9.21 35.47 -46.84
N SER A 15 9.75 35.84 -45.67
CA SER A 15 10.01 37.15 -45.02
C SER A 15 8.77 37.71 -44.31
N GLY A 16 8.90 37.91 -42.99
CA GLY A 16 7.97 38.71 -42.18
C GLY A 16 8.20 38.51 -40.69
N GLY A 17 8.97 39.40 -40.07
CA GLY A 17 9.16 39.48 -38.61
C GLY A 17 8.42 40.67 -37.99
N SER A 18 8.18 40.59 -36.68
CA SER A 18 7.93 41.71 -35.75
C SER A 18 8.25 41.17 -34.35
N VAL A 19 9.33 41.56 -33.66
CA VAL A 19 9.56 42.81 -32.91
C VAL A 19 8.34 43.21 -32.07
N ALA A 20 8.40 42.92 -30.77
CA ALA A 20 7.60 43.57 -29.75
C ALA A 20 8.55 44.12 -28.68
N GLN A 21 8.36 45.41 -28.39
CA GLN A 21 9.19 46.27 -27.57
C GLN A 21 8.97 46.04 -26.07
N SER A 22 10.07 46.21 -25.36
CA SER A 22 10.21 46.53 -23.95
C SER A 22 9.50 47.84 -23.57
N VAL A 23 8.79 47.84 -22.45
CA VAL A 23 8.41 49.05 -21.72
C VAL A 23 8.79 48.84 -20.25
N GLU A 24 9.66 49.72 -19.77
CA GLU A 24 10.03 49.93 -18.38
C GLU A 24 8.88 50.60 -17.62
N GLY A 25 8.73 50.25 -16.34
CA GLY A 25 7.84 50.91 -15.40
C GLY A 25 8.29 50.62 -13.96
N GLU A 26 8.92 51.62 -13.34
CA GLU A 26 9.42 51.65 -11.97
C GLU A 26 8.32 51.89 -10.92
N GLY A 27 8.54 51.37 -9.70
CA GLY A 27 7.99 51.83 -8.41
C GLY A 27 6.59 51.31 -8.03
N ALA A 28 6.28 50.87 -6.81
CA ALA A 28 6.96 50.95 -5.52
C ALA A 28 6.33 49.94 -4.51
N GLU A 29 7.16 49.48 -3.58
CA GLU A 29 6.91 49.17 -2.16
C GLU A 29 5.87 48.11 -1.71
N GLY A 30 6.38 47.13 -0.97
CA GLY A 30 5.60 46.16 -0.17
C GLY A 30 6.43 44.99 0.35
N GLY A 31 7.56 45.28 1.01
CA GLY A 31 8.45 44.25 1.56
C GLY A 31 7.87 43.56 2.80
N LEU A 32 7.51 42.27 2.66
CA LEU A 32 7.45 41.34 3.79
C LEU A 32 8.70 40.45 3.72
N ALA A 33 9.57 40.66 4.71
CA ALA A 33 10.81 39.94 4.91
C ALA A 33 10.54 38.44 5.15
N GLY A 34 11.40 37.62 4.56
CA GLY A 34 11.22 36.18 4.43
C GLY A 34 11.47 35.40 5.72
N CYS A 35 10.57 34.45 5.98
CA CYS A 35 10.91 33.21 6.66
C CYS A 35 11.54 32.27 5.62
N GLN A 36 12.83 32.45 5.35
CA GLN A 36 13.63 31.41 4.71
C GLN A 36 13.82 30.28 5.72
N PHE A 37 13.05 29.20 5.60
CA PHE A 37 13.43 27.93 6.20
C PHE A 37 14.67 27.43 5.45
N HIS A 38 15.83 27.56 6.06
CA HIS A 38 17.05 26.90 5.61
C HIS A 38 16.85 25.38 5.79
N SER A 39 16.52 24.69 4.70
CA SER A 39 16.35 23.24 4.63
C SER A 39 17.60 22.45 5.03
N ASP A 40 18.74 23.12 5.16
CA ASP A 40 20.00 22.51 5.58
C ASP A 40 20.16 22.38 7.11
N GLN A 41 19.26 22.93 7.93
CA GLN A 41 19.31 22.74 9.39
C GLN A 41 18.62 21.45 9.88
N VAL A 42 17.84 20.78 9.04
CA VAL A 42 17.21 19.48 9.40
C VAL A 42 18.18 18.30 9.16
N LYS A 43 19.23 18.49 8.36
CA LYS A 43 20.23 17.45 8.04
C LYS A 43 21.16 17.04 9.20
N GLY A 44 20.95 17.58 10.39
CA GLY A 44 21.73 17.25 11.59
C GLY A 44 20.90 16.79 12.79
N LEU A 45 19.57 16.65 12.66
CA LEU A 45 18.75 16.12 13.73
C LEU A 45 18.82 14.59 13.70
N ASP A 46 19.38 14.03 14.76
CA ASP A 46 19.47 12.59 15.02
C ASP A 46 18.06 11.98 14.92
N GLU A 47 17.86 10.98 14.04
CA GLU A 47 16.56 10.36 13.78
C GLU A 47 15.88 9.84 15.06
N SER A 48 16.68 9.53 16.09
CA SER A 48 16.23 9.16 17.43
C SER A 48 15.44 10.25 18.17
N ILE A 49 15.58 11.52 17.79
CA ILE A 49 14.85 12.66 18.36
C ILE A 49 13.45 12.77 17.74
N LEU A 50 13.31 12.44 16.45
CA LEU A 50 12.04 12.53 15.71
C LEU A 50 11.17 11.29 15.91
N PHE A 51 11.78 10.14 16.18
CA PHE A 51 11.10 8.85 16.32
C PHE A 51 11.73 8.03 17.47
N PRO A 52 11.40 8.32 18.74
CA PRO A 52 11.94 7.54 19.85
C PRO A 52 11.49 6.07 19.74
N PRO A 53 12.35 5.08 20.08
CA PRO A 53 11.99 3.67 20.04
C PRO A 53 10.83 3.36 20.98
N THR A 54 10.12 2.24 20.80
CA THR A 54 8.94 1.89 21.61
C THR A 54 9.23 1.56 23.07
N ASN A 55 10.48 1.19 23.40
CA ASN A 55 10.93 0.94 24.77
C ASN A 55 12.25 1.67 25.05
N TYR A 56 12.20 2.74 25.84
CA TYR A 56 13.37 3.58 26.10
C TYR A 56 13.43 4.13 27.52
N VAL A 57 14.66 4.53 27.88
CA VAL A 57 14.89 5.42 29.01
C VAL A 57 15.21 6.80 28.48
N GLU A 58 14.48 7.79 29.01
CA GLU A 58 14.76 9.19 28.77
C GLU A 58 15.70 9.69 29.89
N LEU A 59 16.91 10.09 29.51
CA LEU A 59 17.86 10.71 30.42
C LEU A 59 17.83 12.22 30.21
N ARG A 60 17.55 12.98 31.28
CA ARG A 60 17.58 14.44 31.27
C ARG A 60 18.60 14.90 32.29
N GLY A 61 19.59 15.69 31.88
CA GLY A 61 20.49 16.31 32.85
C GLY A 61 21.53 17.23 32.22
N PRO A 62 22.02 18.23 32.96
CA PRO A 62 23.05 19.16 32.50
C PRO A 62 24.43 18.50 32.31
N GLY A 63 24.60 17.23 32.72
CA GLY A 63 25.84 16.47 32.58
C GLY A 63 26.04 15.75 31.24
N PHE A 64 25.04 15.73 30.36
CA PHE A 64 25.09 15.03 29.06
C PHE A 64 25.41 15.97 27.89
N GLN A 65 26.26 16.96 28.12
CA GLN A 65 26.74 17.86 27.08
C GLN A 65 27.80 17.13 26.24
N ARG A 66 27.60 17.03 24.92
CA ARG A 66 28.65 16.50 24.04
C ARG A 66 29.86 17.45 24.11
N PRO A 67 31.10 16.94 24.01
CA PRO A 67 32.31 17.76 24.17
C PRO A 67 32.37 19.01 23.25
N ASP A 68 31.64 18.97 22.13
CA ASP A 68 31.62 20.03 21.11
C ASP A 68 30.39 20.96 21.20
N ASP A 69 29.50 20.77 22.18
CA ASP A 69 28.31 21.61 22.36
C ASP A 69 28.64 22.89 23.16
N HIS A 70 28.94 23.99 22.46
CA HIS A 70 29.29 25.27 23.07
C HIS A 70 28.09 26.08 23.61
N VAL A 71 26.88 25.53 23.57
CA VAL A 71 25.65 26.22 24.01
C VAL A 71 25.27 25.75 25.42
N TRP A 72 25.54 26.58 26.42
CA TRP A 72 25.09 26.38 27.80
C TRP A 72 23.55 26.46 27.88
N GLY A 73 22.92 25.46 28.52
CA GLY A 73 21.49 25.48 28.84
C GLY A 73 20.57 24.66 27.91
N ARG A 74 21.11 23.92 26.92
CA ARG A 74 20.30 22.92 26.19
C ARG A 74 20.19 21.64 27.00
N THR A 75 18.97 21.27 27.37
CA THR A 75 18.65 19.94 27.88
C THR A 75 18.78 18.94 26.73
N VAL A 76 19.83 18.12 26.73
CA VAL A 76 19.97 17.01 25.78
C VAL A 76 19.05 15.88 26.26
N VAL A 77 18.22 15.37 25.36
CA VAL A 77 17.37 14.21 25.61
C VAL A 77 18.00 13.04 24.88
N GLU A 78 18.62 12.12 25.62
CA GLU A 78 19.13 10.88 25.04
C GLU A 78 18.14 9.72 25.29
N TYR A 79 17.87 8.99 24.21
CA TYR A 79 17.00 7.81 24.22
C TYR A 79 17.86 6.55 24.14
N VAL A 80 17.79 5.71 25.17
CA VAL A 80 18.47 4.41 25.16
C VAL A 80 17.46 3.32 24.84
N ASP A 81 17.61 2.64 23.70
CA ASP A 81 16.77 1.49 23.33
C ASP A 81 17.03 0.34 24.31
N LEU A 82 16.02 0.03 25.13
CA LEU A 82 16.11 -0.97 26.18
C LEU A 82 16.28 -2.39 25.64
N ARG A 83 15.94 -2.64 24.36
CA ARG A 83 16.14 -3.94 23.70
C ARG A 83 17.61 -4.27 23.50
N GLN A 84 18.49 -3.26 23.49
CA GLN A 84 19.93 -3.43 23.35
C GLN A 84 20.61 -3.74 24.68
N ILE A 85 19.90 -3.61 25.81
CA ILE A 85 20.44 -3.88 27.14
C ILE A 85 20.22 -5.36 27.48
N PRO A 86 21.30 -6.13 27.80
CA PRO A 86 21.16 -7.51 28.22
C PRO A 86 20.16 -7.71 29.37
N ALA A 87 19.27 -8.70 29.28
CA ALA A 87 18.19 -8.94 30.24
C ALA A 87 18.66 -8.99 31.72
N ARG A 88 19.87 -9.50 31.99
CA ARG A 88 20.49 -9.53 33.33
C ARG A 88 20.70 -8.14 33.96
N LEU A 89 20.87 -7.10 33.15
CA LEU A 89 21.01 -5.71 33.59
C LEU A 89 19.63 -5.03 33.73
N MET A 90 18.66 -5.41 32.91
CA MET A 90 17.27 -4.91 32.99
C MET A 90 16.63 -5.20 34.36
N GLY A 91 16.91 -6.36 34.94
CA GLY A 91 16.46 -6.72 36.29
C GLY A 91 17.06 -5.86 37.41
N ARG A 92 18.17 -5.14 37.16
CA ARG A 92 18.74 -4.17 38.10
C ARG A 92 18.16 -2.77 37.91
N LEU A 93 17.81 -2.42 36.67
CA LEU A 93 17.16 -1.14 36.35
C LEU A 93 15.72 -1.08 36.89
N SER A 94 15.01 -2.21 37.01
CA SER A 94 13.69 -2.26 37.64
C SER A 94 13.69 -1.96 39.14
N GLN A 95 14.86 -2.02 39.81
CA GLN A 95 15.00 -1.69 41.22
C GLN A 95 15.31 -0.21 41.45
N TYR A 96 15.58 0.55 40.39
CA TYR A 96 15.81 1.99 40.48
C TYR A 96 14.47 2.72 40.63
N ARG A 97 14.37 3.58 41.65
CA ARG A 97 13.25 4.52 41.75
C ARG A 97 13.49 5.66 40.74
N PRO A 98 12.52 5.97 39.87
CA PRO A 98 12.65 7.10 38.95
C PRO A 98 12.88 8.39 39.73
N THR A 99 13.88 9.17 39.33
CA THR A 99 14.08 10.57 39.76
C THR A 99 13.54 11.50 38.66
N GLU A 100 13.40 12.81 38.93
CA GLU A 100 12.92 13.76 37.90
C GLU A 100 13.79 13.77 36.63
N ASP A 101 15.06 13.38 36.77
CA ASP A 101 16.09 13.33 35.72
C ASP A 101 16.08 12.02 34.90
N ILE A 102 15.37 10.98 35.35
CA ILE A 102 15.37 9.66 34.69
C ILE A 102 13.92 9.15 34.60
N ARG A 103 13.35 9.17 33.40
CA ARG A 103 12.01 8.63 33.14
C ARG A 103 12.13 7.33 32.35
N VAL A 104 11.60 6.25 32.94
CA VAL A 104 11.50 4.95 32.27
C VAL A 104 10.06 4.81 31.78
N ARG A 105 9.86 4.68 30.46
CA ARG A 105 8.57 4.30 29.89
C ARG A 105 8.62 2.86 29.44
N ARG A 106 7.66 2.07 29.91
CA ARG A 106 7.40 0.70 29.49
C ARG A 106 5.94 0.61 29.08
N ASP A 107 5.69 -0.04 27.95
CA ASP A 107 4.32 -0.40 27.58
C ASP A 107 3.93 -1.64 28.38
N ASP A 108 3.27 -1.42 29.51
CA ASP A 108 2.84 -2.48 30.41
C ASP A 108 1.51 -3.07 29.92
N GLY A 109 1.58 -3.85 28.84
CA GLY A 109 0.49 -4.65 28.31
C GLY A 109 0.82 -6.15 28.31
N SER A 110 0.35 -6.85 29.34
CA SER A 110 0.12 -8.32 29.36
C SER A 110 1.33 -9.28 29.37
N SER A 111 1.58 -9.83 30.56
CA SER A 111 1.96 -11.22 30.91
C SER A 111 2.73 -12.09 29.90
N ASP A 112 3.99 -12.36 30.26
CA ASP A 112 4.94 -13.27 29.61
C ASP A 112 4.46 -14.74 29.48
N SER A 113 4.37 -15.22 28.23
CA SER A 113 4.58 -16.62 27.87
C SER A 113 5.55 -16.65 26.70
N TRP A 114 6.78 -17.08 26.96
CA TRP A 114 7.86 -17.10 25.97
C TRP A 114 7.70 -18.32 25.05
N SER A 115 7.15 -18.09 23.87
CA SER A 115 7.18 -19.05 22.74
C SER A 115 8.03 -18.48 21.61
N GLU A 116 9.03 -19.25 21.18
CA GLU A 116 9.97 -18.91 20.12
C GLU A 116 9.27 -18.77 18.75
N GLY A 117 9.47 -17.62 18.11
CA GLY A 117 9.57 -17.49 16.65
C GLY A 117 8.27 -17.49 15.84
N SER A 118 7.50 -16.40 15.92
CA SER A 118 6.56 -16.00 14.86
C SER A 118 6.97 -14.64 14.31
N GLU A 119 7.07 -14.54 12.98
CA GLU A 119 7.32 -13.27 12.28
C GLU A 119 6.28 -12.24 12.69
N GLU A 120 6.74 -11.12 13.27
CA GLU A 120 5.90 -10.05 13.80
C GLU A 120 4.99 -9.48 12.70
N GLU A 121 3.68 -9.61 12.88
CA GLU A 121 2.73 -8.74 12.21
C GLU A 121 3.04 -7.29 12.60
N PRO A 122 2.92 -6.31 11.69
CA PRO A 122 3.10 -4.91 12.05
C PRO A 122 2.02 -4.53 13.07
N GLY A 123 2.44 -4.39 14.34
CA GLY A 123 1.60 -3.89 15.41
C GLY A 123 0.96 -2.56 14.99
N LEU A 124 -0.37 -2.49 15.14
CA LEU A 124 -1.15 -1.30 14.85
C LEU A 124 -0.62 -0.12 15.68
N VAL A 125 -0.51 1.04 15.05
CA VAL A 125 -0.12 2.30 15.69
C VAL A 125 -1.11 2.61 16.83
N PRO A 126 -0.66 2.93 18.06
CA PRO A 126 -1.57 3.27 19.15
C PRO A 126 -2.23 4.63 18.87
N GLY A 127 -3.56 4.66 18.80
CA GLY A 127 -4.35 5.89 18.60
C GLY A 127 -5.49 5.80 17.60
N PHE A 128 -5.72 4.63 16.99
CA PHE A 128 -6.88 4.38 16.12
C PHE A 128 -7.89 3.54 16.88
N ASP A 129 -9.04 4.12 17.22
CA ASP A 129 -10.14 3.39 17.84
C ASP A 129 -11.03 2.80 16.73
N ASP A 130 -10.66 1.62 16.23
CA ASP A 130 -11.45 0.87 15.22
C ASP A 130 -12.88 0.57 15.72
N SER A 131 -13.14 0.73 17.02
CA SER A 131 -14.41 0.48 17.70
C SER A 131 -15.55 1.37 17.17
N ASP A 132 -15.30 2.67 16.97
CA ASP A 132 -16.36 3.62 16.60
C ASP A 132 -16.87 3.39 15.17
N LEU A 133 -15.99 2.95 14.27
CA LEU A 133 -16.36 2.64 12.89
C LEU A 133 -17.06 1.27 12.77
N ALA A 134 -16.68 0.28 13.59
CA ALA A 134 -17.25 -1.06 13.51
C ALA A 134 -18.73 -1.12 13.93
N GLN A 135 -19.19 -0.16 14.74
CA GLN A 135 -20.52 -0.17 15.34
C GLN A 135 -21.63 0.07 14.29
N ASP A 136 -21.43 0.96 13.32
CA ASP A 136 -22.42 1.26 12.26
C ASP A 136 -22.60 0.08 11.27
N LEU A 137 -21.58 -0.76 11.09
CA LEU A 137 -21.67 -1.95 10.25
C LEU A 137 -22.46 -3.11 10.91
N CYS A 138 -22.54 -3.14 12.24
CA CYS A 138 -23.18 -4.23 12.98
C CYS A 138 -24.67 -4.37 12.65
N ASP A 139 -25.36 -3.23 12.57
CA ASP A 139 -26.81 -3.18 12.40
C ASP A 139 -27.27 -3.62 11.00
N SER A 140 -26.34 -3.70 10.03
CA SER A 140 -26.62 -4.01 8.62
C SER A 140 -25.92 -5.29 8.11
N SER A 141 -25.46 -6.16 9.03
CA SER A 141 -24.64 -7.34 8.73
C SER A 141 -25.25 -8.41 7.81
N SER A 142 -26.54 -8.31 7.46
CA SER A 142 -27.24 -9.26 6.58
C SER A 142 -26.71 -9.30 5.13
N ASN A 143 -26.04 -8.23 4.71
CA ASN A 143 -25.42 -8.08 3.38
C ASN A 143 -23.98 -8.61 3.32
N ILE A 144 -23.41 -9.04 4.44
CA ILE A 144 -22.09 -9.69 4.46
C ILE A 144 -22.28 -11.19 4.23
N ARG A 145 -21.75 -11.70 3.12
CA ARG A 145 -21.85 -13.10 2.72
C ARG A 145 -20.51 -13.79 2.87
N VAL A 146 -20.44 -14.75 3.78
CA VAL A 146 -19.28 -15.63 3.94
C VAL A 146 -19.33 -16.74 2.90
N ASN A 147 -18.20 -17.09 2.28
CA ASN A 147 -18.06 -18.24 1.38
C ASN A 147 -18.89 -18.22 0.09
N GLN A 148 -19.34 -17.05 -0.36
CA GLN A 148 -19.90 -16.92 -1.70
C GLN A 148 -18.78 -16.70 -2.74
N SER A 149 -18.97 -17.24 -3.95
CA SER A 149 -18.06 -16.95 -5.05
C SER A 149 -18.29 -15.51 -5.53
N PRO A 150 -17.28 -14.62 -5.46
CA PRO A 150 -17.43 -13.26 -5.95
C PRO A 150 -17.51 -13.24 -7.48
N THR A 151 -18.25 -12.29 -8.02
CA THR A 151 -18.34 -12.06 -9.47
C THR A 151 -17.61 -10.79 -9.90
N HIS A 152 -17.43 -9.85 -8.98
CA HIS A 152 -16.77 -8.57 -9.24
C HIS A 152 -15.85 -8.19 -8.09
N PHE A 153 -15.04 -7.16 -8.31
CA PHE A 153 -14.14 -6.62 -7.30
C PHE A 153 -13.87 -5.15 -7.53
N PHE A 154 -13.57 -4.45 -6.44
CA PHE A 154 -13.05 -3.09 -6.47
C PHE A 154 -11.53 -3.13 -6.39
N SER A 155 -10.85 -2.27 -7.13
CA SER A 155 -9.40 -2.23 -7.14
C SER A 155 -8.82 -0.86 -7.36
N LEU A 156 -7.64 -0.66 -6.78
CA LEU A 156 -6.74 0.44 -7.11
C LEU A 156 -5.82 -0.01 -8.23
N ALA A 157 -6.00 0.56 -9.42
CA ALA A 157 -5.26 0.16 -10.61
C ALA A 157 -3.98 0.99 -10.78
N PHE A 158 -2.87 0.31 -11.07
CA PHE A 158 -1.63 0.99 -11.41
C PHE A 158 -1.69 1.58 -12.81
N ASN A 159 -1.27 2.83 -12.95
CA ASN A 159 -1.27 3.55 -14.21
C ASN A 159 0.09 3.45 -14.93
N ARG A 160 0.15 4.06 -16.12
CA ARG A 160 1.32 4.09 -17.00
C ARG A 160 2.61 4.63 -16.38
N HIS A 161 2.55 5.38 -15.29
CA HIS A 161 3.73 5.91 -14.60
C HIS A 161 4.43 4.85 -13.73
N SER A 162 3.81 3.68 -13.53
CA SER A 162 4.34 2.54 -12.76
C SER A 162 5.38 1.69 -13.53
N THR A 163 6.17 2.32 -14.41
CA THR A 163 7.11 1.61 -15.30
C THR A 163 8.20 0.86 -14.53
N ASN A 164 8.68 1.41 -13.42
CA ASN A 164 9.66 0.75 -12.57
C ASN A 164 9.08 -0.50 -11.91
N LEU A 165 7.88 -0.42 -11.31
CA LEU A 165 7.17 -1.58 -10.75
C LEU A 165 7.01 -2.69 -11.79
N ILE A 166 6.53 -2.36 -12.99
CA ILE A 166 6.32 -3.33 -14.07
C ILE A 166 7.66 -3.97 -14.48
N ARG A 167 8.74 -3.18 -14.60
CA ARG A 167 10.07 -3.69 -14.93
C ARG A 167 10.60 -4.65 -13.87
N GLU A 168 10.52 -4.29 -12.59
CA GLU A 168 10.99 -5.13 -11.49
C GLU A 168 10.15 -6.40 -11.34
N PHE A 169 8.83 -6.31 -11.52
CA PHE A 169 7.93 -7.47 -11.58
C PHE A 169 8.34 -8.44 -12.70
N ASN A 170 8.55 -7.92 -13.92
CA ASN A 170 8.98 -8.74 -15.06
C ASN A 170 10.41 -9.29 -14.91
N ALA A 171 11.28 -8.59 -14.18
CA ALA A 171 12.60 -9.11 -13.82
C ALA A 171 12.48 -10.27 -12.83
N LEU A 172 11.68 -10.11 -11.76
CA LEU A 172 11.39 -11.18 -10.79
C LEU A 172 10.83 -12.41 -11.50
N LYS A 173 9.80 -12.21 -12.35
CA LYS A 173 9.15 -13.28 -13.11
C LYS A 173 10.14 -14.10 -13.91
N ARG A 174 11.05 -13.46 -14.65
CA ARG A 174 12.10 -14.14 -15.43
C ARG A 174 13.04 -14.94 -14.52
N VAL A 175 13.56 -14.32 -13.45
CA VAL A 175 14.47 -14.99 -12.51
C VAL A 175 13.83 -16.22 -11.87
N VAL A 176 12.55 -16.14 -11.51
CA VAL A 176 11.84 -17.26 -10.88
C VAL A 176 11.59 -18.39 -11.88
N ILE A 177 11.18 -18.06 -13.12
CA ILE A 177 10.88 -19.06 -14.15
C ILE A 177 12.14 -19.76 -14.67
N ASP A 178 13.25 -19.03 -14.81
CA ASP A 178 14.49 -19.55 -15.39
C ASP A 178 15.39 -20.28 -14.38
N SER A 179 15.04 -20.24 -13.08
CA SER A 179 15.85 -20.80 -12.00
C SER A 179 15.32 -22.15 -11.51
N ALA A 180 16.23 -23.13 -11.46
CA ALA A 180 15.97 -24.44 -10.84
C ALA A 180 15.66 -24.35 -9.34
N GLU A 181 15.93 -23.22 -8.68
CA GLU A 181 15.64 -23.04 -7.26
C GLU A 181 14.14 -22.91 -6.96
N TYR A 182 13.33 -22.54 -7.96
CA TYR A 182 11.91 -22.24 -7.82
C TYR A 182 11.03 -23.14 -8.70
N ASP A 183 11.47 -24.38 -9.00
CA ASP A 183 10.82 -25.32 -9.93
C ASP A 183 9.33 -25.59 -9.64
N ASP A 184 8.88 -25.42 -8.39
CA ASP A 184 7.47 -25.57 -8.01
C ASP A 184 6.59 -24.38 -8.44
N ILE A 185 7.18 -23.24 -8.83
CA ILE A 185 6.48 -22.03 -9.25
C ILE A 185 6.37 -22.00 -10.76
N ARG A 186 5.16 -22.25 -11.26
CA ARG A 186 4.91 -22.31 -12.69
C ARG A 186 4.75 -20.92 -13.31
N PRO A 187 5.16 -20.72 -14.58
CA PRO A 187 4.92 -19.47 -15.31
C PRO A 187 3.45 -19.02 -15.31
N SER A 188 2.53 -19.99 -15.33
CA SER A 188 1.07 -19.78 -15.33
C SER A 188 0.53 -19.20 -14.01
N TYR A 189 1.29 -19.28 -12.91
CA TYR A 189 0.87 -18.72 -11.62
C TYR A 189 1.11 -17.21 -11.53
N PHE A 190 1.98 -16.65 -12.37
CA PHE A 190 2.21 -15.21 -12.39
C PHE A 190 1.00 -14.47 -12.96
N ILE A 191 0.60 -13.40 -12.28
CA ILE A 191 -0.37 -12.47 -12.84
C ILE A 191 0.21 -11.78 -14.10
N GLY A 192 -0.66 -11.28 -14.98
CA GLY A 192 -0.22 -10.39 -16.06
C GLY A 192 0.26 -9.05 -15.49
N ASP A 193 1.28 -8.44 -16.09
CA ASP A 193 1.79 -7.13 -15.65
C ASP A 193 0.73 -6.02 -15.77
N LYS A 194 -0.07 -6.03 -16.84
CA LYS A 194 -1.23 -5.14 -17.02
C LYS A 194 -2.38 -5.40 -16.05
N LYS A 195 -2.32 -6.50 -15.28
CA LYS A 195 -3.30 -6.88 -14.25
C LYS A 195 -2.81 -6.57 -12.84
N LEU A 196 -1.64 -5.96 -12.65
CA LEU A 196 -1.20 -5.54 -11.32
C LEU A 196 -2.17 -4.49 -10.76
N HIS A 197 -2.69 -4.75 -9.56
CA HIS A 197 -3.61 -3.88 -8.83
C HIS A 197 -3.55 -4.22 -7.33
N ILE A 198 -4.15 -3.35 -6.52
CA ILE A 198 -4.52 -3.67 -5.13
C ILE A 198 -6.02 -3.93 -5.12
N THR A 199 -6.45 -5.10 -4.67
CA THR A 199 -7.88 -5.39 -4.45
C THR A 199 -8.34 -4.65 -3.21
N LEU A 200 -9.37 -3.81 -3.32
CA LEU A 200 -10.05 -3.20 -2.16
C LEU A 200 -11.00 -4.22 -1.54
N GLY A 201 -11.86 -4.82 -2.35
CA GLY A 201 -12.75 -5.87 -1.87
C GLY A 201 -13.49 -6.59 -2.97
N LEU A 202 -14.17 -7.66 -2.57
CA LEU A 202 -14.85 -8.61 -3.45
C LEU A 202 -16.35 -8.54 -3.22
N VAL A 203 -17.13 -8.55 -4.29
CA VAL A 203 -18.59 -8.51 -4.22
C VAL A 203 -19.21 -9.56 -5.14
N ARG A 204 -20.42 -9.97 -4.80
CA ARG A 204 -21.27 -10.77 -5.68
C ARG A 204 -22.37 -9.87 -6.21
N VAL A 205 -22.40 -9.78 -7.53
CA VAL A 205 -23.37 -9.00 -8.30
C VAL A 205 -23.97 -9.93 -9.34
N GLU A 206 -25.29 -10.09 -9.28
CA GLU A 206 -26.09 -11.02 -10.08
C GLU A 206 -27.09 -10.28 -10.98
N THR A 207 -27.48 -9.07 -10.59
CA THR A 207 -28.50 -8.28 -11.29
C THR A 207 -27.97 -6.95 -11.83
N PRO A 208 -28.60 -6.38 -12.88
CA PRO A 208 -28.27 -5.02 -13.34
C PRO A 208 -28.50 -3.94 -12.28
N GLN A 209 -29.44 -4.15 -11.35
CA GLN A 209 -29.69 -3.22 -10.25
C GLN A 209 -28.50 -3.19 -9.29
N GLU A 210 -27.96 -4.35 -8.91
CA GLU A 210 -26.76 -4.44 -8.06
C GLU A 210 -25.51 -3.86 -8.74
N LEU A 211 -25.39 -3.97 -10.08
CA LEU A 211 -24.35 -3.26 -10.82
C LEU A 211 -24.50 -1.74 -10.65
N SER A 212 -25.71 -1.21 -10.88
CA SER A 212 -25.98 0.22 -10.70
C SER A 212 -25.72 0.68 -9.27
N GLN A 213 -26.03 -0.15 -8.26
CA GLN A 213 -25.74 0.15 -6.86
C GLN A 213 -24.23 0.21 -6.57
N CYS A 214 -23.43 -0.68 -7.18
CA CYS A 214 -21.97 -0.62 -7.07
C CYS A 214 -21.39 0.66 -7.71
N GLU A 215 -21.96 1.10 -8.83
CA GLU A 215 -21.58 2.36 -9.50
C GLU A 215 -21.93 3.58 -8.62
N SER A 216 -23.16 3.61 -8.09
CA SER A 216 -23.60 4.64 -7.14
C SER A 216 -22.72 4.66 -5.89
N ALA A 217 -22.31 3.50 -5.38
CA ALA A 217 -21.42 3.41 -4.23
C ALA A 217 -20.04 4.05 -4.49
N LEU A 218 -19.48 3.89 -5.69
CA LEU A 218 -18.23 4.58 -6.05
C LEU A 218 -18.42 6.09 -6.20
N LEU A 219 -19.54 6.53 -6.78
CA LEU A 219 -19.86 7.96 -6.87
C LEU A 219 -20.02 8.59 -5.48
N GLU A 220 -20.66 7.89 -4.55
CA GLU A 220 -20.78 8.35 -3.16
C GLU A 220 -19.45 8.31 -2.42
N LEU A 221 -18.62 7.27 -2.65
CA LEU A 221 -17.27 7.21 -2.09
C LEU A 221 -16.43 8.41 -2.51
N ARG A 222 -16.58 8.89 -3.76
CA ARG A 222 -15.86 10.07 -4.27
C ARG A 222 -16.10 11.32 -3.41
N GLU A 223 -17.27 11.44 -2.79
CA GLU A 223 -17.65 12.58 -1.95
C GLU A 223 -17.22 12.42 -0.47
N SER A 224 -16.64 11.27 -0.11
CA SER A 224 -16.21 10.96 1.27
C SER A 224 -14.95 11.71 1.72
N GLN A 225 -14.69 11.73 3.03
CA GLN A 225 -13.43 12.27 3.55
C GLN A 225 -12.25 11.35 3.21
N GLU A 226 -12.45 10.03 3.23
CA GLU A 226 -11.40 9.03 2.94
C GLU A 226 -10.90 9.14 1.49
N TYR A 227 -11.79 9.44 0.55
CA TYR A 227 -11.40 9.75 -0.82
C TYR A 227 -10.64 11.07 -0.92
N ARG A 228 -11.05 12.10 -0.17
CA ARG A 228 -10.33 13.38 -0.12
C ARG A 228 -8.92 13.22 0.47
N ASP A 229 -8.75 12.42 1.52
CA ASP A 229 -7.44 12.08 2.09
C ASP A 229 -6.52 11.42 1.03
N ILE A 230 -7.05 10.50 0.21
CA ILE A 230 -6.30 9.94 -0.95
C ILE A 230 -5.88 11.05 -1.90
N LEU A 231 -6.78 11.97 -2.25
CA LEU A 231 -6.51 13.03 -3.21
C LEU A 231 -5.45 14.01 -2.73
N GLU A 232 -5.46 14.39 -1.46
CA GLU A 232 -4.47 15.28 -0.85
C GLU A 232 -3.05 14.70 -0.94
N GLU A 233 -2.95 13.38 -0.81
CA GLU A 233 -1.72 12.60 -0.92
C GLU A 233 -1.34 12.25 -2.37
N SER A 234 -2.21 12.59 -3.34
CA SER A 234 -2.03 12.25 -4.75
C SER A 234 -1.42 13.41 -5.53
N SER A 235 -0.50 13.09 -6.42
CA SER A 235 -0.03 14.07 -7.42
C SER A 235 -1.07 14.21 -8.53
N SER A 236 -1.42 15.45 -8.91
CA SER A 236 -2.34 15.70 -10.04
C SER A 236 -1.89 15.08 -11.37
N GLN A 237 -0.58 14.85 -11.56
CA GLN A 237 -0.05 14.28 -12.81
C GLN A 237 0.07 12.76 -12.78
N LYS A 238 0.32 12.16 -11.61
CA LYS A 238 0.69 10.74 -11.49
C LYS A 238 -0.26 9.93 -10.61
N GLY A 239 -1.09 10.58 -9.81
CA GLY A 239 -1.95 9.96 -8.80
C GLY A 239 -1.22 9.63 -7.50
N LEU A 240 -1.77 8.70 -6.73
CA LEU A 240 -1.24 8.23 -5.45
C LEU A 240 0.03 7.41 -5.66
N LEU A 241 1.12 7.85 -5.04
CA LEU A 241 2.41 7.14 -5.00
C LEU A 241 2.41 6.08 -3.90
N LEU A 242 2.81 4.85 -4.23
CA LEU A 242 3.03 3.75 -3.29
C LEU A 242 4.41 3.13 -3.49
N GLY A 243 5.21 3.03 -2.43
CA GLY A 243 6.45 2.25 -2.43
C GLY A 243 6.16 0.77 -2.19
N LEU A 244 6.66 -0.10 -3.07
CA LEU A 244 6.50 -1.55 -2.92
C LEU A 244 7.84 -2.20 -2.57
N SER A 245 7.91 -2.86 -1.42
CA SER A 245 9.11 -3.54 -0.97
C SER A 245 8.82 -4.81 -0.20
N GLY A 246 9.69 -5.80 -0.35
CA GLY A 246 9.50 -7.11 0.25
C GLY A 246 8.40 -7.93 -0.41
N LEU A 247 8.49 -9.25 -0.23
CA LEU A 247 7.41 -10.18 -0.57
C LEU A 247 6.74 -10.68 0.71
N GLY A 248 5.45 -10.96 0.62
CA GLY A 248 4.66 -11.71 1.60
C GLY A 248 3.90 -12.84 0.92
N TYR A 249 3.22 -13.64 1.72
CA TYR A 249 2.42 -14.77 1.24
C TYR A 249 1.11 -14.91 2.03
N PHE A 250 0.16 -15.66 1.48
CA PHE A 250 -1.02 -16.13 2.21
C PHE A 250 -0.99 -17.65 2.40
N GLY A 251 -1.32 -18.11 3.60
CA GLY A 251 -1.13 -19.48 4.08
C GLY A 251 0.18 -19.61 4.87
N SER A 252 0.87 -20.75 4.76
CA SER A 252 2.23 -20.94 5.27
C SER A 252 3.27 -20.79 4.15
N SER A 253 4.52 -20.51 4.50
CA SER A 253 5.60 -20.38 3.51
C SER A 253 5.82 -21.66 2.70
N GLN A 254 5.59 -22.84 3.30
CA GLN A 254 5.70 -24.13 2.61
C GLN A 254 4.44 -24.50 1.80
N ASN A 255 3.29 -23.90 2.11
CA ASN A 255 2.01 -24.17 1.44
C ASN A 255 1.33 -22.88 0.99
N SER A 256 2.09 -22.03 0.30
CA SER A 256 1.60 -20.73 -0.15
C SER A 256 0.71 -20.89 -1.39
N ARG A 257 -0.41 -20.16 -1.42
CA ARG A 257 -1.26 -20.04 -2.63
C ARG A 257 -1.02 -18.75 -3.39
N VAL A 258 -0.59 -17.72 -2.65
CA VAL A 258 -0.42 -16.36 -3.13
C VAL A 258 0.91 -15.84 -2.62
N VAL A 259 1.65 -15.16 -3.50
CA VAL A 259 2.79 -14.31 -3.13
C VAL A 259 2.50 -12.90 -3.64
N TYR A 260 2.74 -11.91 -2.80
CA TYR A 260 2.42 -10.52 -3.07
C TYR A 260 3.57 -9.59 -2.67
N ALA A 261 3.65 -8.42 -3.30
CA ALA A 261 4.51 -7.34 -2.84
C ALA A 261 3.82 -6.52 -1.74
N LYS A 262 4.58 -6.15 -0.69
CA LYS A 262 4.06 -5.35 0.43
C LYS A 262 4.16 -3.86 0.10
N ILE A 263 3.21 -3.09 0.62
CA ILE A 263 3.30 -1.63 0.66
C ILE A 263 4.27 -1.26 1.77
N SER A 264 5.22 -0.39 1.46
CA SER A 264 6.33 -0.06 2.37
C SER A 264 5.90 0.94 3.44
N GLU A 265 4.97 1.81 3.09
CA GLU A 265 4.52 2.91 3.93
C GLU A 265 3.28 2.53 4.77
N VAL A 266 3.44 2.46 6.09
CA VAL A 266 2.36 2.11 7.03
C VAL A 266 1.18 3.09 6.93
N HIS A 267 1.44 4.39 6.77
CA HIS A 267 0.37 5.39 6.62
C HIS A 267 -0.46 5.18 5.35
N LYS A 268 0.16 4.75 4.23
CA LYS A 268 -0.56 4.41 2.99
C LYS A 268 -1.42 3.17 3.16
N VAL A 269 -0.92 2.16 3.89
CA VAL A 269 -1.71 0.98 4.25
C VAL A 269 -2.97 1.39 5.02
N ALA A 270 -2.82 2.20 6.08
CA ALA A 270 -3.96 2.69 6.86
C ALA A 270 -4.96 3.48 6.01
N LEU A 271 -4.46 4.35 5.14
CA LEU A 271 -5.28 5.17 4.25
C LEU A 271 -6.10 4.30 3.27
N ILE A 272 -5.50 3.27 2.66
CA ILE A 272 -6.21 2.32 1.79
C ILE A 272 -7.22 1.48 2.58
N LYS A 273 -6.90 1.08 3.82
CA LYS A 273 -7.85 0.35 4.69
C LYS A 273 -9.08 1.21 4.99
N ARG A 274 -8.91 2.49 5.36
CA ARG A 274 -10.03 3.43 5.61
C ARG A 274 -10.89 3.61 4.37
N LEU A 275 -10.27 3.75 3.19
CA LEU A 275 -11.00 3.82 1.92
C LEU A 275 -11.85 2.57 1.66
N TRP A 276 -11.29 1.38 1.89
CA TRP A 276 -12.04 0.12 1.75
C TRP A 276 -13.18 0.02 2.77
N PHE A 277 -12.94 0.43 4.02
CA PHE A 277 -13.96 0.49 5.05
C PHE A 277 -15.13 1.34 4.56
N ARG A 278 -14.86 2.60 4.21
CA ARG A 278 -15.91 3.53 3.78
C ARG A 278 -16.70 2.99 2.59
N LEU A 279 -16.02 2.39 1.62
CA LEU A 279 -16.69 1.73 0.49
C LEU A 279 -17.58 0.57 0.94
N SER A 280 -17.13 -0.22 1.92
CA SER A 280 -17.92 -1.34 2.47
C SER A 280 -19.20 -0.87 3.14
N GLU A 281 -19.15 0.19 3.94
CA GLU A 281 -20.33 0.82 4.55
C GLU A 281 -21.34 1.25 3.50
N ILE A 282 -20.87 1.99 2.51
CA ILE A 282 -21.71 2.48 1.41
C ILE A 282 -22.34 1.30 0.66
N LEU A 283 -21.55 0.28 0.30
CA LEU A 283 -22.06 -0.92 -0.38
C LEU A 283 -23.14 -1.63 0.43
N ILE A 284 -22.94 -1.79 1.75
CA ILE A 284 -23.91 -2.41 2.65
C ILE A 284 -25.18 -1.58 2.73
N ALA A 285 -25.08 -0.25 2.81
CA ALA A 285 -26.22 0.68 2.80
C ALA A 285 -27.02 0.61 1.49
N HIS A 286 -26.34 0.41 0.35
CA HIS A 286 -26.98 0.18 -0.95
C HIS A 286 -27.56 -1.24 -1.11
N GLY A 287 -27.40 -2.13 -0.13
CA GLY A 287 -27.91 -3.49 -0.19
C GLY A 287 -27.02 -4.47 -1.00
N VAL A 288 -25.77 -4.09 -1.30
CA VAL A 288 -24.85 -4.92 -2.08
C VAL A 288 -24.22 -6.00 -1.20
N SER A 289 -24.20 -7.24 -1.70
CA SER A 289 -23.59 -8.37 -0.99
C SER A 289 -22.05 -8.34 -1.07
N ILE A 290 -21.41 -8.06 0.07
CA ILE A 290 -19.94 -8.12 0.21
C ILE A 290 -19.52 -9.55 0.51
N THR A 291 -18.48 -10.01 -0.17
CA THR A 291 -17.94 -11.36 0.00
C THR A 291 -16.71 -11.35 0.91
N VAL A 292 -16.76 -12.10 2.00
CA VAL A 292 -15.59 -12.36 2.85
C VAL A 292 -15.13 -13.82 2.76
N PRO A 293 -13.82 -14.07 2.72
CA PRO A 293 -13.30 -15.43 2.82
C PRO A 293 -13.65 -16.04 4.18
N SER A 294 -13.90 -17.35 4.21
CA SER A 294 -14.03 -18.06 5.49
C SER A 294 -12.78 -17.82 6.34
N PRO A 295 -12.92 -17.61 7.66
CA PRO A 295 -11.79 -17.75 8.55
C PRO A 295 -11.19 -19.15 8.38
N THR A 296 -9.87 -19.23 8.24
CA THR A 296 -9.16 -20.50 8.19
C THR A 296 -9.04 -21.08 9.60
N PRO A 297 -8.92 -22.41 9.77
CA PRO A 297 -8.71 -23.02 11.09
C PRO A 297 -7.46 -22.49 11.82
N GLU A 298 -6.49 -21.97 11.06
CA GLU A 298 -5.23 -21.41 11.56
C GLU A 298 -5.42 -20.01 12.16
N HIS A 299 -6.47 -19.28 11.74
CA HIS A 299 -6.85 -17.97 12.25
C HIS A 299 -8.35 -17.99 12.59
N PRO A 300 -8.73 -18.60 13.73
CA PRO A 300 -10.12 -18.54 14.16
C PRO A 300 -10.54 -17.07 14.25
N PRO A 301 -11.77 -16.74 13.83
CA PRO A 301 -12.20 -15.36 13.80
C PRO A 301 -12.17 -14.83 15.24
N THR A 302 -11.36 -13.80 15.47
CA THR A 302 -11.23 -13.17 16.79
C THR A 302 -12.54 -12.52 17.22
N SER A 303 -13.36 -12.10 16.24
CA SER A 303 -14.69 -11.55 16.43
C SER A 303 -15.79 -12.46 15.88
N GLN A 304 -16.92 -12.54 16.58
CA GLN A 304 -18.14 -13.20 16.06
C GLN A 304 -18.87 -12.33 15.05
N ASN A 305 -18.45 -11.07 14.89
CA ASN A 305 -19.10 -10.09 14.04
C ASN A 305 -18.54 -10.13 12.62
N PRO A 306 -19.34 -10.50 11.59
CA PRO A 306 -18.90 -10.55 10.21
C PRO A 306 -18.37 -9.20 9.70
N ALA A 307 -18.86 -8.08 10.23
CA ALA A 307 -18.40 -6.74 9.89
C ALA A 307 -16.96 -6.52 10.35
N GLU A 308 -16.67 -6.78 11.63
CA GLU A 308 -15.30 -6.72 12.16
C GLU A 308 -14.36 -7.68 11.42
N ALA A 309 -14.86 -8.84 10.99
CA ALA A 309 -14.06 -9.78 10.20
C ALA A 309 -13.64 -9.24 8.82
N VAL A 310 -14.47 -8.39 8.18
CA VAL A 310 -14.09 -7.66 6.95
C VAL A 310 -12.91 -6.74 7.23
N LEU A 311 -12.91 -6.08 8.39
CA LEU A 311 -11.98 -5.02 8.75
C LEU A 311 -10.63 -5.54 9.22
N GLN A 312 -10.66 -6.46 10.19
CA GLN A 312 -9.44 -6.96 10.85
C GLN A 312 -8.55 -7.74 9.89
N ASN A 313 -9.14 -8.44 8.92
CA ASN A 313 -8.40 -9.34 8.02
C ASN A 313 -7.98 -8.69 6.70
N TYR A 314 -8.36 -7.44 6.44
CA TYR A 314 -7.98 -6.79 5.19
C TYR A 314 -6.54 -6.27 5.25
N THR A 315 -5.69 -6.84 4.39
CA THR A 315 -4.29 -6.42 4.21
C THR A 315 -4.10 -5.99 2.75
N PRO A 316 -3.98 -4.68 2.45
CA PRO A 316 -3.78 -4.21 1.08
C PRO A 316 -2.41 -4.68 0.57
N HIS A 317 -2.40 -5.29 -0.62
CA HIS A 317 -1.22 -5.90 -1.21
C HIS A 317 -1.32 -5.95 -2.74
N VAL A 318 -0.18 -6.16 -3.41
CA VAL A 318 -0.13 -6.36 -4.86
C VAL A 318 0.21 -7.82 -5.15
N THR A 319 -0.77 -8.61 -5.58
CA THR A 319 -0.55 -10.03 -5.92
C THR A 319 0.40 -10.15 -7.12
N PHE A 320 1.47 -10.92 -6.98
CA PHE A 320 2.39 -11.25 -8.08
C PHE A 320 2.19 -12.67 -8.59
N ILE A 321 1.98 -13.61 -7.67
CA ILE A 321 1.83 -15.04 -7.97
C ILE A 321 0.55 -15.52 -7.28
N ASN A 322 -0.28 -16.28 -8.00
CA ASN A 322 -1.46 -16.92 -7.43
C ASN A 322 -1.75 -18.23 -8.16
N THR A 323 -1.81 -19.35 -7.43
CA THR A 323 -2.08 -20.68 -8.00
C THR A 323 -3.45 -20.77 -8.68
N LYS A 324 -4.40 -19.86 -8.37
CA LYS A 324 -5.70 -19.77 -9.05
C LYS A 324 -5.60 -19.50 -10.55
N TYR A 325 -4.48 -18.93 -11.02
CA TYR A 325 -4.24 -18.67 -12.44
C TYR A 325 -3.65 -19.88 -13.18
N GLY A 326 -3.23 -20.92 -12.45
CA GLY A 326 -2.76 -22.18 -13.04
C GLY A 326 -3.81 -22.84 -13.93
N SER A 327 -3.37 -23.57 -14.95
CA SER A 327 -4.30 -24.22 -15.88
C SER A 327 -5.08 -25.33 -15.16
N ARG A 328 -6.33 -25.58 -15.58
CA ARG A 328 -7.22 -26.59 -14.95
C ARG A 328 -6.67 -28.02 -15.04
N SER A 329 -5.75 -28.29 -15.97
CA SER A 329 -5.04 -29.57 -16.12
C SER A 329 -3.92 -29.76 -15.09
N GLU A 330 -3.50 -28.69 -14.40
CA GLU A 330 -2.35 -28.68 -13.48
C GLU A 330 -2.76 -28.84 -12.02
N LYS A 331 -3.91 -29.47 -11.78
CA LYS A 331 -4.66 -29.44 -10.52
C LYS A 331 -4.13 -30.16 -9.26
N PRO A 332 -3.05 -30.97 -9.22
CA PRO A 332 -2.77 -31.64 -7.95
C PRO A 332 -2.08 -30.74 -6.90
N ARG A 333 -1.48 -29.60 -7.28
CA ARG A 333 -0.86 -28.69 -6.29
C ARG A 333 -1.57 -27.33 -6.28
N LEU A 334 -2.43 -27.16 -5.27
CA LEU A 334 -3.09 -25.89 -4.96
C LEU A 334 -2.15 -24.87 -4.31
N THR A 335 -0.93 -25.29 -3.97
CA THR A 335 0.07 -24.56 -3.19
C THR A 335 1.48 -24.79 -3.74
N PHE A 336 2.42 -23.94 -3.37
CA PHE A 336 3.87 -24.09 -3.63
C PHE A 336 4.67 -23.60 -2.42
N ASP A 337 5.93 -24.03 -2.30
CA ASP A 337 6.85 -23.52 -1.30
C ASP A 337 7.41 -22.16 -1.75
N SER A 338 7.03 -21.11 -1.05
CA SER A 338 7.48 -19.74 -1.28
C SER A 338 8.60 -19.30 -0.33
N SER A 339 9.02 -20.15 0.63
CA SER A 339 9.94 -19.77 1.70
C SER A 339 11.25 -19.16 1.20
N LYS A 340 11.90 -19.80 0.22
CA LYS A 340 13.12 -19.29 -0.41
C LYS A 340 12.88 -17.98 -1.14
N LEU A 341 11.80 -17.90 -1.92
CA LEU A 341 11.47 -16.72 -2.71
C LEU A 341 11.23 -15.51 -1.80
N VAL A 342 10.38 -15.68 -0.79
CA VAL A 342 10.03 -14.63 0.16
C VAL A 342 11.24 -14.19 0.96
N ARG A 343 12.08 -15.12 1.42
CA ARG A 343 13.33 -14.79 2.13
C ARG A 343 14.31 -14.00 1.25
N SER A 344 14.56 -14.46 0.02
CA SER A 344 15.49 -13.83 -0.92
C SER A 344 15.06 -12.42 -1.34
N TYR A 345 13.76 -12.17 -1.38
CA TYR A 345 13.19 -10.89 -1.80
C TYR A 345 12.55 -10.10 -0.65
N SER A 346 12.77 -10.49 0.61
CA SER A 346 12.19 -9.88 1.82
C SER A 346 12.49 -8.38 1.95
N LYS A 347 13.64 -7.93 1.44
CA LYS A 347 14.07 -6.53 1.43
C LYS A 347 14.15 -5.91 0.03
N LYS A 348 13.71 -6.63 -1.01
CA LYS A 348 13.77 -6.12 -2.39
C LYS A 348 12.83 -4.93 -2.53
N ASN A 349 13.36 -3.82 -3.03
CA ASN A 349 12.54 -2.70 -3.48
C ASN A 349 12.09 -2.97 -4.92
N PHE A 350 10.77 -3.02 -5.14
CA PHE A 350 10.15 -3.17 -6.46
C PHE A 350 9.87 -1.83 -7.15
N GLY A 351 10.20 -0.73 -6.47
CA GLY A 351 10.03 0.62 -6.96
C GLY A 351 8.62 1.17 -6.70
N PRO A 352 8.38 2.40 -7.17
CA PRO A 352 7.10 3.07 -6.98
C PRO A 352 6.03 2.53 -7.93
N GLY A 353 4.85 2.29 -7.39
CA GLY A 353 3.59 2.18 -8.12
C GLY A 353 2.80 3.50 -8.03
N TYR A 354 2.06 3.81 -9.08
CA TYR A 354 1.23 5.01 -9.18
C TYR A 354 -0.21 4.62 -9.49
N ILE A 355 -1.16 5.03 -8.67
CA ILE A 355 -2.59 4.75 -8.81
C ILE A 355 -3.31 6.05 -9.14
N SER A 356 -4.13 6.04 -10.20
CA SER A 356 -4.91 7.23 -10.60
C SER A 356 -6.42 6.99 -10.64
N GLU A 357 -6.88 5.78 -10.34
CA GLU A 357 -8.31 5.47 -10.37
C GLU A 357 -8.67 4.30 -9.45
N ILE A 358 -9.91 4.34 -8.98
CA ILE A 358 -10.60 3.21 -8.36
C ILE A 358 -11.49 2.60 -9.42
N GLN A 359 -11.33 1.32 -9.68
CA GLN A 359 -12.08 0.58 -10.68
C GLN A 359 -13.01 -0.43 -10.02
N PHE A 360 -14.20 -0.57 -10.60
CA PHE A 360 -15.09 -1.69 -10.38
C PHE A 360 -14.99 -2.64 -11.58
N ASN A 361 -14.55 -3.87 -11.32
CA ASN A 361 -14.11 -4.82 -12.34
C ASN A 361 -14.88 -6.14 -12.27
N GLU A 362 -15.13 -6.75 -13.43
CA GLU A 362 -15.68 -8.11 -13.53
C GLU A 362 -14.57 -9.16 -13.36
N LEU A 363 -14.80 -10.16 -12.51
CA LEU A 363 -13.94 -11.35 -12.45
C LEU A 363 -14.25 -12.20 -13.68
N SER A 364 -13.33 -12.26 -14.63
CA SER A 364 -13.49 -12.84 -15.97
C SER A 364 -13.66 -14.38 -16.02
N GLY A 365 -14.22 -14.99 -14.97
CA GLY A 365 -14.47 -16.44 -14.83
C GLY A 365 -15.96 -16.82 -14.70
N SER A 366 -16.89 -15.87 -14.67
CA SER A 366 -18.32 -16.11 -14.48
C SER A 366 -19.12 -16.29 -15.79
N GLN A 367 -18.60 -15.89 -16.96
CA GLN A 367 -19.29 -16.08 -18.24
C GLN A 367 -18.55 -17.03 -19.21
N GLN A 368 -19.34 -17.91 -19.80
CA GLN A 368 -19.03 -19.16 -20.50
C GLN A 368 -18.37 -19.02 -21.89
N THR A 369 -17.76 -17.88 -22.22
CA THR A 369 -17.21 -17.61 -23.57
C THR A 369 -15.69 -17.50 -23.55
N ARG A 370 -15.01 -18.55 -23.07
CA ARG A 370 -13.55 -18.69 -23.26
C ARG A 370 -13.24 -19.67 -24.38
N LEU A 371 -13.25 -19.18 -25.61
CA LEU A 371 -12.62 -19.90 -26.71
C LEU A 371 -11.44 -19.15 -27.36
N ASN A 372 -11.20 -17.86 -27.08
CA ASN A 372 -10.09 -17.12 -27.72
C ASN A 372 -9.49 -15.95 -26.92
N SER A 373 -9.68 -15.87 -25.59
CA SER A 373 -9.12 -14.75 -24.80
C SER A 373 -7.59 -14.82 -24.77
N THR A 374 -6.94 -13.78 -25.27
CA THR A 374 -5.48 -13.68 -25.26
C THR A 374 -4.97 -13.45 -23.82
N PRO A 375 -3.77 -13.95 -23.45
CA PRO A 375 -3.25 -13.87 -22.08
C PRO A 375 -2.97 -12.44 -21.58
N GLU A 376 -3.08 -11.41 -22.43
CA GLU A 376 -2.80 -10.01 -22.10
C GLU A 376 -4.02 -9.15 -21.73
N GLU A 377 -5.24 -9.71 -21.75
CA GLU A 377 -6.45 -8.92 -21.51
C GLU A 377 -6.51 -8.38 -20.08
N VAL A 378 -6.58 -7.06 -19.93
CA VAL A 378 -6.88 -6.38 -18.65
C VAL A 378 -8.24 -6.86 -18.13
N TYR A 379 -8.48 -6.75 -16.82
CA TYR A 379 -9.82 -6.98 -16.28
C TYR A 379 -10.85 -6.10 -17.02
N LYS A 380 -12.06 -6.63 -17.22
CA LYS A 380 -13.14 -5.85 -17.79
C LYS A 380 -13.64 -4.87 -16.73
N THR A 381 -13.27 -3.60 -16.89
CA THR A 381 -13.76 -2.52 -16.05
C THR A 381 -15.20 -2.20 -16.42
N VAL A 382 -16.08 -2.26 -15.42
CA VAL A 382 -17.48 -1.88 -15.54
C VAL A 382 -17.60 -0.37 -15.35
N PHE A 383 -16.98 0.16 -14.31
CA PHE A 383 -17.01 1.57 -13.95
C PHE A 383 -15.71 1.98 -13.27
N SER A 384 -15.32 3.25 -13.36
CA SER A 384 -14.18 3.78 -12.61
C SER A 384 -14.36 5.25 -12.25
N ILE A 385 -13.72 5.64 -11.15
CA ILE A 385 -13.59 7.04 -10.72
C ILE A 385 -12.11 7.42 -10.70
N LYS A 386 -11.78 8.62 -11.20
CA LYS A 386 -10.41 9.12 -11.31
C LYS A 386 -10.01 9.91 -10.06
N MET A 387 -8.82 9.62 -9.55
CA MET A 387 -8.14 10.39 -8.51
C MET A 387 -7.43 11.60 -9.13
N ASP A 388 -8.21 12.58 -9.59
CA ASP A 388 -7.68 13.84 -10.11
C ASP A 388 -8.29 14.99 -9.31
N SER A 389 -7.43 15.93 -8.89
CA SER A 389 -7.82 17.14 -8.16
C SER A 389 -8.47 18.20 -9.05
N ASN A 390 -8.46 18.03 -10.37
CA ASN A 390 -8.87 19.06 -11.35
C ASN A 390 -10.28 18.88 -11.93
N GLN A 391 -11.26 18.36 -11.18
CA GLN A 391 -12.65 18.24 -11.65
C GLN A 391 -13.61 19.16 -10.93
#